data_AF-A0A1Q4BFT8-F1
#
_entry.id   AF-A0A1Q4BFT8-F1
#
_cell.length_a   1.000
_cell.length_b   1.000
_cell.length_c   1.000
_cell.angle_alpha   90.00
_cell.angle_beta   90.00
_cell.angle_gamma   90.00
#
_symmetry.space_group_name_H-M   'P 1'
#
loop_
_entity.id
_entity.type
_entity.pdbx_description
1 polymer ?
#
loop_
_entity_poly.entity_id
_entity_poly.type
_entity_poly.pdbx_seq_one_letter_code
_entity_poly.pdbx_strand_id
1 'polypeptide(L)'
;MFDPDDIDWLALSAPAEEPRFDVVFLLHDRFYIGDPNDGAEIADPSRYVPIASPGTDSVLSVTDVAGREQELALHYRRIIEMAAKHRRPFSQIRHYFWMRLILRWRSGETSLPWYDHWLSMTPLLDWLDSAGNGQHWYDVDQGWEMLVRRRSTHFFVREGDGDGQEALNIQVEREPLLRSIAPLRQQTTAAIAMLTEHLGADVWSAYLYQPNVRFGTKDWSPHAKPKKIDRLK
;
A
#
# COMPACT_ATOMS: atom_id res chain seq x y z
N MET A 1 -15.76 -3.03 -19.73
CA MET A 1 -16.35 -3.59 -18.50
C MET A 1 -16.53 -5.09 -18.61
N PHE A 2 -15.94 -5.85 -17.68
CA PHE A 2 -16.09 -7.30 -17.59
C PHE A 2 -17.53 -7.70 -17.26
N ASP A 3 -18.03 -8.73 -17.93
CA ASP A 3 -19.23 -9.46 -17.52
C ASP A 3 -18.82 -10.50 -16.46
N PRO A 4 -19.26 -10.38 -15.20
CA PRO A 4 -18.91 -11.33 -14.15
C PRO A 4 -19.48 -12.75 -14.38
N ASP A 5 -20.49 -12.88 -15.25
CA ASP A 5 -21.11 -14.16 -15.59
C ASP A 5 -20.41 -14.86 -16.76
N ASP A 6 -19.63 -14.15 -17.57
CA ASP A 6 -18.72 -14.73 -18.56
C ASP A 6 -17.66 -15.61 -17.86
N ILE A 7 -17.54 -16.84 -18.34
CA ILE A 7 -16.61 -17.87 -17.83
C ILE A 7 -15.59 -18.33 -18.87
N ASP A 8 -15.69 -17.89 -20.13
CA ASP A 8 -14.85 -18.41 -21.20
C ASP A 8 -13.38 -18.02 -20.97
N TRP A 9 -13.16 -16.86 -20.36
CA TRP A 9 -11.83 -16.37 -19.99
C TRP A 9 -11.08 -17.29 -19.00
N LEU A 10 -11.80 -18.11 -18.21
CA LEU A 10 -11.18 -19.06 -17.27
C LEU A 10 -10.36 -20.13 -18.01
N ALA A 11 -10.79 -20.52 -19.22
CA ALA A 11 -10.09 -21.50 -20.04
C ALA A 11 -8.80 -20.93 -20.66
N LEU A 12 -8.67 -19.60 -20.69
CA LEU A 12 -7.53 -18.87 -21.27
C LEU A 12 -6.52 -18.42 -20.21
N SER A 13 -6.82 -18.60 -18.92
CA SER A 13 -5.99 -18.14 -17.81
C SER A 13 -4.64 -18.86 -17.73
N ALA A 14 -3.55 -18.08 -17.73
CA ALA A 14 -2.21 -18.62 -17.59
C ALA A 14 -1.92 -19.05 -16.13
N PRO A 15 -1.22 -20.17 -15.90
CA PRO A 15 -0.85 -20.57 -14.54
C PRO A 15 0.16 -19.60 -13.93
N ALA A 16 -0.08 -19.19 -12.69
CA ALA A 16 0.85 -18.40 -11.88
C ALA A 16 1.45 -19.28 -10.77
N GLU A 17 2.74 -19.61 -10.92
CA GLU A 17 3.47 -20.53 -10.04
C GLU A 17 3.85 -19.87 -8.71
N GLU A 18 3.71 -20.61 -7.60
CA GLU A 18 4.07 -20.15 -6.25
C GLU A 18 3.39 -18.82 -5.83
N PRO A 19 2.05 -18.72 -5.98
CA PRO A 19 1.34 -17.47 -5.75
C PRO A 19 1.32 -17.12 -4.26
N ARG A 20 1.58 -15.85 -3.94
CA ARG A 20 1.49 -15.31 -2.58
C ARG A 20 1.02 -13.86 -2.61
N PHE A 21 0.27 -13.46 -1.59
CA PHE A 21 0.04 -12.04 -1.34
C PHE A 21 1.20 -11.42 -0.58
N ASP A 22 1.41 -10.15 -0.86
CA ASP A 22 2.35 -9.28 -0.17
C ASP A 22 1.71 -7.90 0.01
N VAL A 23 2.10 -7.19 1.06
CA VAL A 23 1.70 -5.81 1.29
C VAL A 23 2.95 -4.97 1.31
N VAL A 24 3.01 -3.96 0.47
CA VAL A 24 4.16 -3.06 0.38
C VAL A 24 3.79 -1.67 0.88
N PHE A 25 4.72 -1.04 1.59
CA PHE A 25 4.71 0.39 1.86
C PHE A 25 5.26 1.12 0.63
N LEU A 26 4.56 2.15 0.15
CA LEU A 26 5.07 3.03 -0.90
C LEU A 26 6.02 4.06 -0.26
N LEU A 27 7.25 4.10 -0.74
CA LEU A 27 8.32 4.94 -0.22
C LEU A 27 8.61 6.08 -1.18
N HIS A 28 8.81 7.26 -0.63
CA HIS A 28 9.08 8.46 -1.42
C HIS A 28 10.43 9.06 -1.05
N ASP A 29 11.30 9.21 -2.04
CA ASP A 29 12.62 9.84 -1.89
C ASP A 29 12.55 11.38 -1.90
N ARG A 30 11.35 11.96 -2.02
CA ARG A 30 11.14 13.40 -2.12
C ARG A 30 9.80 13.87 -1.57
N PHE A 31 9.81 15.04 -0.95
CA PHE A 31 8.66 15.75 -0.42
C PHE A 31 8.25 16.89 -1.34
N TYR A 32 6.99 16.95 -1.77
CA TYR A 32 6.47 18.02 -2.60
C TYR A 32 6.01 19.20 -1.75
N ILE A 33 6.47 20.41 -2.09
CA ILE A 33 6.17 21.65 -1.35
C ILE A 33 5.38 22.68 -2.16
N GLY A 34 4.99 22.38 -3.41
CA GLY A 34 4.21 23.28 -4.29
C GLY A 34 2.69 23.19 -4.10
N ASP A 35 1.93 23.87 -4.94
CA ASP A 35 0.46 23.76 -5.01
C ASP A 35 0.05 22.49 -5.77
N PRO A 36 -0.61 21.51 -5.11
CA PRO A 36 -1.04 20.27 -5.77
C PRO A 36 -2.08 20.47 -6.89
N ASN A 37 -2.63 21.67 -7.06
CA ASN A 37 -3.56 21.99 -8.15
C ASN A 37 -2.90 22.72 -9.33
N ASP A 38 -1.60 23.04 -9.23
CA ASP A 38 -0.84 23.69 -10.29
C ASP A 38 0.05 22.68 -11.01
N GLY A 39 -0.37 22.26 -12.21
CA GLY A 39 0.38 21.33 -13.04
C GLY A 39 1.80 21.80 -13.40
N ALA A 40 2.02 23.12 -13.50
CA ALA A 40 3.34 23.67 -13.76
C ALA A 40 4.26 23.52 -12.54
N GLU A 41 3.73 23.72 -11.33
CA GLU A 41 4.50 23.47 -10.11
C GLU A 41 4.76 21.99 -9.85
N ILE A 42 3.82 21.11 -10.20
CA ILE A 42 4.03 19.65 -10.11
C ILE A 42 5.18 19.20 -10.99
N ALA A 43 5.32 19.80 -12.18
CA ALA A 43 6.40 19.51 -13.11
C ALA A 43 7.76 20.13 -12.71
N ASP A 44 7.77 21.12 -11.81
CA ASP A 44 8.98 21.83 -11.40
C ASP A 44 9.78 21.03 -10.34
N PRO A 45 11.01 20.55 -10.66
CA PRO A 45 11.86 19.83 -9.71
C PRO A 45 12.22 20.65 -8.46
N SER A 46 12.23 21.98 -8.55
CA SER A 46 12.52 22.87 -7.41
C SER A 46 11.49 22.79 -6.29
N ARG A 47 10.29 22.27 -6.60
CA ARG A 47 9.20 22.03 -5.65
C ARG A 47 9.33 20.71 -4.91
N TYR A 48 10.40 19.95 -5.12
CA TYR A 48 10.64 18.67 -4.44
C TYR A 48 11.88 18.76 -3.56
N VAL A 49 11.72 18.41 -2.28
CA VAL A 49 12.83 18.36 -1.32
C VAL A 49 13.19 16.90 -1.05
N PRO A 50 14.45 16.48 -1.21
CA PRO A 50 14.85 15.11 -0.95
C PRO A 50 14.53 14.64 0.48
N ILE A 51 14.06 13.41 0.60
CA ILE A 51 13.91 12.67 1.85
C ILE A 51 14.71 11.37 1.73
N ALA A 52 15.49 11.05 2.75
CA ALA A 52 16.18 9.76 2.79
C ALA A 52 15.17 8.60 2.93
N SER A 53 15.18 7.72 1.93
CA SER A 53 14.44 6.45 1.87
C SER A 53 15.17 5.35 2.68
N PRO A 54 14.46 4.37 3.26
CA PRO A 54 15.07 3.20 3.92
C PRO A 54 15.70 2.19 2.94
N GLY A 55 15.96 2.59 1.70
CA GLY A 55 16.55 1.75 0.66
C GLY A 55 16.62 2.47 -0.69
N THR A 56 17.09 1.76 -1.72
CA THR A 56 17.05 2.24 -3.12
C THR A 56 15.70 2.03 -3.78
N ASP A 57 14.87 1.15 -3.21
CA ASP A 57 13.59 0.78 -3.78
C ASP A 57 12.51 1.80 -3.37
N SER A 58 11.57 2.05 -4.27
CA SER A 58 10.39 2.90 -4.02
C SER A 58 9.28 2.18 -3.24
N VAL A 59 9.52 0.93 -2.85
CA VAL A 59 8.59 0.12 -2.07
C VAL A 59 9.35 -0.70 -1.04
N LEU A 60 8.70 -1.01 0.08
CA LEU A 60 9.21 -1.96 1.07
C LEU A 60 8.12 -2.97 1.42
N SER A 61 8.37 -4.25 1.16
CA SER A 61 7.48 -5.33 1.58
C SER A 61 7.41 -5.42 3.09
N VAL A 62 6.21 -5.69 3.60
CA VAL A 62 5.96 -6.00 5.00
C VAL A 62 6.79 -7.19 5.49
N THR A 63 7.11 -8.16 4.62
CA THR A 63 7.96 -9.30 4.99
C THR A 63 9.40 -8.87 5.27
N ASP A 64 9.82 -7.75 4.68
CA ASP A 64 11.18 -7.22 4.74
C ASP A 64 11.32 -6.06 5.74
N VAL A 65 10.24 -5.70 6.44
CA VAL A 65 10.27 -4.69 7.52
C VAL A 65 11.11 -5.17 8.70
N ALA A 66 11.17 -6.48 8.93
CA ALA A 66 11.97 -7.06 10.00
C ALA A 66 13.46 -6.68 9.84
N GLY A 67 14.03 -6.03 10.86
CA GLY A 67 15.40 -5.49 10.84
C GLY A 67 15.55 -4.12 10.18
N ARG A 68 14.47 -3.53 9.62
CA ARG A 68 14.44 -2.19 9.01
C ARG A 68 13.40 -1.27 9.67
N GLU A 69 12.87 -1.66 10.82
CA GLU A 69 11.77 -0.98 11.50
C GLU A 69 12.11 0.48 11.81
N GLN A 70 13.32 0.71 12.33
CA GLN A 70 13.79 2.05 12.69
C GLN A 70 13.97 2.94 11.47
N GLU A 71 14.45 2.39 10.36
CA GLU A 71 14.65 3.14 9.11
C GLU A 71 13.31 3.56 8.51
N LEU A 72 12.33 2.64 8.49
CA LEU A 72 10.98 2.92 8.03
C LEU A 72 10.28 3.96 8.93
N ALA A 73 10.38 3.81 10.25
CA ALA A 73 9.83 4.79 11.19
C ALA A 73 10.47 6.18 11.00
N LEU A 74 11.80 6.23 10.82
CA LEU A 74 12.53 7.48 10.60
C LEU A 74 12.13 8.14 9.26
N HIS A 75 11.92 7.34 8.22
CA HIS A 75 11.41 7.82 6.94
C HIS A 75 10.07 8.56 7.09
N TYR A 76 9.09 7.93 7.74
CA TYR A 76 7.80 8.56 7.98
C TYR A 76 7.87 9.77 8.92
N ARG A 77 8.73 9.74 9.94
CA ARG A 77 8.98 10.92 10.79
C ARG A 77 9.48 12.11 9.96
N ARG A 78 10.40 11.90 9.03
CA ARG A 78 10.90 12.96 8.14
C ARG A 78 9.80 13.55 7.27
N ILE A 79 8.90 12.72 6.72
CA ILE A 79 7.73 13.19 5.97
C ILE A 79 6.86 14.10 6.86
N ILE A 80 6.57 13.68 8.09
CA ILE A 80 5.74 14.45 9.03
C ILE A 80 6.43 15.76 9.45
N GLU A 81 7.73 15.73 9.72
CA GLU A 81 8.53 16.92 10.04
C GLU A 81 8.56 17.91 8.87
N MET A 82 8.68 17.42 7.64
CA MET A 82 8.61 18.23 6.43
C MET A 82 7.21 18.84 6.24
N ALA A 83 6.17 18.04 6.46
CA ALA A 83 4.80 18.53 6.44
C ALA A 83 4.58 19.64 7.48
N ALA A 84 5.04 19.45 8.72
CA ALA A 84 4.97 20.46 9.77
C ALA A 84 5.74 21.73 9.41
N LYS A 85 6.96 21.61 8.89
CA LYS A 85 7.81 22.73 8.44
C LYS A 85 7.12 23.55 7.34
N HIS A 86 6.45 22.89 6.40
CA HIS A 86 5.78 23.52 5.27
C HIS A 86 4.28 23.75 5.49
N ARG A 87 3.78 23.58 6.72
CA ARG A 87 2.37 23.77 7.12
C ARG A 87 1.38 22.97 6.27
N ARG A 88 1.77 21.75 5.89
CA ARG A 88 0.93 20.81 5.15
C ARG A 88 0.11 19.97 6.13
N PRO A 89 -1.24 20.04 6.08
CA PRO A 89 -2.08 19.16 6.91
C PRO A 89 -1.98 17.71 6.44
N PHE A 90 -2.41 16.76 7.28
CA PHE A 90 -2.38 15.33 6.95
C PHE A 90 -3.09 15.00 5.63
N SER A 91 -4.23 15.64 5.36
CA SER A 91 -4.99 15.45 4.12
C SER A 91 -4.18 15.73 2.85
N GLN A 92 -3.15 16.58 2.90
CA GLN A 92 -2.28 16.89 1.76
C GLN A 92 -1.08 15.95 1.64
N ILE A 93 -0.76 15.19 2.69
CA ILE A 93 0.40 14.28 2.73
C ILE A 93 0.01 12.81 2.82
N ARG A 94 -1.29 12.48 2.88
CA ARG A 94 -1.80 11.11 3.03
C ARG A 94 -1.21 10.11 2.01
N HIS A 95 -0.92 10.58 0.80
CA HIS A 95 -0.38 9.76 -0.27
C HIS A 95 1.01 9.20 0.03
N TYR A 96 1.78 9.88 0.88
CA TYR A 96 3.07 9.36 1.35
C TYR A 96 2.94 8.13 2.23
N PHE A 97 1.75 7.84 2.76
CA PHE A 97 1.49 6.71 3.67
C PHE A 97 0.76 5.56 2.97
N TRP A 98 0.62 5.62 1.64
CA TRP A 98 -0.07 4.59 0.90
C TRP A 98 0.63 3.23 0.98
N MET A 99 -0.20 2.19 0.98
CA MET A 99 0.21 0.80 0.87
C MET A 99 -0.36 0.22 -0.43
N ARG A 100 0.16 -0.93 -0.86
CA ARG A 100 -0.41 -1.73 -1.96
C ARG A 100 -0.47 -3.19 -1.57
N LEU A 101 -1.57 -3.85 -1.94
CA LEU A 101 -1.68 -5.30 -1.90
C LEU A 101 -1.23 -5.83 -3.27
N ILE A 102 -0.19 -6.66 -3.26
CA ILE A 102 0.44 -7.22 -4.44
C ILE A 102 0.18 -8.73 -4.45
N LEU A 103 -0.23 -9.26 -5.60
CA LEU A 103 -0.20 -10.68 -5.87
C LEU A 103 1.10 -10.99 -6.61
N ARG A 104 2.02 -11.74 -5.99
CA ARG A 104 3.28 -12.16 -6.58
C ARG A 104 3.26 -13.63 -6.94
N TRP A 105 3.93 -13.98 -8.01
CA TRP A 105 4.23 -15.37 -8.42
C TRP A 105 5.66 -15.43 -8.95
N ARG A 106 6.12 -16.62 -9.35
CA ARG A 106 7.53 -16.82 -9.73
C ARG A 106 8.00 -15.94 -10.89
N SER A 107 7.16 -15.76 -11.91
CA SER A 107 7.50 -15.06 -13.16
C SER A 107 7.01 -13.61 -13.23
N GLY A 108 6.33 -13.12 -12.20
CA GLY A 108 5.76 -11.77 -12.23
C GLY A 108 4.95 -11.41 -10.99
N GLU A 109 4.32 -10.26 -11.06
CA GLU A 109 3.42 -9.74 -10.04
C GLU A 109 2.37 -8.83 -10.65
N THR A 110 1.29 -8.62 -9.91
CA THR A 110 0.33 -7.55 -10.19
C THR A 110 -0.05 -6.83 -8.90
N SER A 111 -0.31 -5.54 -9.02
CA SER A 111 -0.98 -4.76 -7.99
C SER A 111 -2.48 -4.83 -8.23
N LEU A 112 -3.22 -5.18 -7.20
CA LEU A 112 -4.69 -5.12 -7.20
C LEU A 112 -5.15 -3.66 -7.28
N PRO A 113 -6.47 -3.37 -7.47
CA PRO A 113 -7.02 -2.01 -7.44
C PRO A 113 -6.50 -1.20 -6.25
N TRP A 114 -6.54 0.14 -6.35
CA TRP A 114 -5.83 1.10 -5.50
C TRP A 114 -6.25 1.07 -4.03
N TYR A 115 -5.97 -0.04 -3.33
CA TYR A 115 -6.13 -0.22 -1.91
C TYR A 115 -5.01 0.53 -1.19
N ASP A 116 -5.20 1.84 -1.03
CA ASP A 116 -4.23 2.77 -0.47
C ASP A 116 -3.91 2.50 1.01
N HIS A 117 -4.69 1.67 1.69
CA HIS A 117 -4.56 1.44 3.13
C HIS A 117 -4.98 0.03 3.55
N TRP A 118 -4.57 -0.39 4.74
CA TRP A 118 -4.83 -1.73 5.22
C TRP A 118 -6.32 -2.06 5.25
N LEU A 119 -7.15 -1.14 5.73
CA LEU A 119 -8.61 -1.33 5.82
C LEU A 119 -9.29 -1.54 4.45
N SER A 120 -8.72 -1.02 3.34
CA SER A 120 -9.27 -1.25 1.99
C SER A 120 -8.91 -2.63 1.46
N MET A 121 -7.85 -3.24 1.97
CA MET A 121 -7.39 -4.57 1.53
C MET A 121 -8.16 -5.70 2.24
N THR A 122 -8.61 -5.45 3.48
CA THR A 122 -9.23 -6.50 4.30
C THR A 122 -10.47 -7.16 3.69
N PRO A 123 -11.40 -6.44 3.00
CA PRO A 123 -12.59 -7.08 2.43
C PRO A 123 -12.26 -8.17 1.41
N LEU A 124 -11.29 -7.95 0.53
CA LEU A 124 -10.84 -8.96 -0.43
C LEU A 124 -10.19 -10.15 0.29
N LEU A 125 -9.29 -9.87 1.24
CA LEU A 125 -8.61 -10.91 2.01
C LEU A 125 -9.60 -11.75 2.83
N ASP A 126 -10.66 -11.14 3.38
CA ASP A 126 -11.72 -11.82 4.12
C ASP A 126 -12.57 -12.66 3.17
N TRP A 127 -12.89 -12.10 2.00
CA TRP A 127 -13.62 -12.83 0.97
C TRP A 127 -12.83 -14.08 0.55
N LEU A 128 -11.53 -13.95 0.26
CA LEU A 128 -10.66 -15.07 -0.12
C LEU A 128 -10.69 -16.21 0.90
N ASP A 129 -10.64 -15.89 2.20
CA ASP A 129 -10.62 -16.87 3.30
C ASP A 129 -12.01 -17.49 3.61
N SER A 130 -13.09 -16.90 3.10
CA SER A 130 -14.45 -17.41 3.34
C SER A 130 -14.67 -18.81 2.74
N ALA A 131 -15.61 -19.59 3.28
CA ALA A 131 -15.90 -20.96 2.81
C ALA A 131 -16.84 -21.05 1.58
N GLY A 132 -17.26 -19.92 0.99
CA GLY A 132 -18.26 -19.91 -0.07
C GLY A 132 -17.75 -20.53 -1.39
N ASN A 133 -18.58 -21.34 -2.05
CA ASN A 133 -18.34 -21.78 -3.43
C ASN A 133 -19.29 -20.99 -4.35
N GLY A 134 -18.75 -20.27 -5.35
CA GLY A 134 -19.54 -19.70 -6.45
C GLY A 134 -19.78 -18.19 -6.45
N GLN A 135 -19.21 -17.42 -5.53
CA GLN A 135 -19.18 -15.95 -5.63
C GLN A 135 -17.93 -15.52 -6.40
N HIS A 136 -18.02 -14.47 -7.20
CA HIS A 136 -16.88 -13.73 -7.72
C HIS A 136 -16.62 -12.53 -6.80
N TRP A 137 -15.39 -12.06 -6.75
CA TRP A 137 -15.05 -10.72 -6.27
C TRP A 137 -14.92 -9.83 -7.48
N TYR A 138 -15.63 -8.72 -7.51
CA TYR A 138 -15.51 -7.73 -8.57
C TYR A 138 -15.27 -6.38 -7.94
N ASP A 139 -14.25 -5.68 -8.43
CA ASP A 139 -13.88 -4.36 -7.94
C ASP A 139 -13.49 -3.47 -9.12
N VAL A 140 -13.82 -2.18 -9.02
CA VAL A 140 -13.54 -1.17 -10.03
C VAL A 140 -13.08 0.09 -9.34
N ASP A 141 -11.90 0.58 -9.70
CA ASP A 141 -11.41 1.85 -9.20
C ASP A 141 -10.60 2.60 -10.27
N GLN A 142 -10.95 3.88 -10.49
CA GLN A 142 -10.29 4.78 -11.46
C GLN A 142 -10.06 4.18 -12.86
N GLY A 143 -11.01 3.38 -13.35
CA GLY A 143 -10.92 2.72 -14.65
C GLY A 143 -10.13 1.42 -14.64
N TRP A 144 -9.63 0.96 -13.50
CA TRP A 144 -9.09 -0.40 -13.36
C TRP A 144 -10.18 -1.34 -12.87
N GLU A 145 -10.33 -2.47 -13.54
CA GLU A 145 -11.29 -3.51 -13.18
C GLU A 145 -10.55 -4.78 -12.76
N MET A 146 -10.99 -5.38 -11.67
CA MET A 146 -10.49 -6.66 -11.20
C MET A 146 -11.66 -7.62 -10.97
N LEU A 147 -11.54 -8.83 -11.53
CA LEU A 147 -12.47 -9.92 -11.31
C LEU A 147 -11.70 -11.13 -10.77
N VAL A 148 -12.08 -11.60 -9.58
CA VAL A 148 -11.56 -12.84 -8.99
C VAL A 148 -12.66 -13.87 -8.93
N ARG A 149 -12.46 -15.02 -9.58
CA ARG A 149 -13.41 -16.13 -9.55
C ARG A 149 -12.83 -17.31 -8.81
N ARG A 150 -13.61 -17.85 -7.86
CA ARG A 150 -13.23 -19.03 -7.10
C ARG A 150 -13.73 -20.30 -7.75
N ARG A 151 -12.85 -21.28 -7.89
CA ARG A 151 -13.17 -22.69 -8.17
C ARG A 151 -12.61 -23.59 -7.06
N SER A 152 -12.83 -24.90 -7.18
CA SER A 152 -12.48 -25.89 -6.16
C SER A 152 -11.01 -25.83 -5.76
N THR A 153 -10.10 -25.76 -6.74
CA THR A 153 -8.65 -25.83 -6.52
C THR A 153 -7.91 -24.53 -6.84
N HIS A 154 -8.54 -23.59 -7.52
CA HIS A 154 -7.90 -22.36 -8.01
C HIS A 154 -8.74 -21.12 -7.73
N PHE A 155 -8.06 -19.98 -7.60
CA PHE A 155 -8.63 -18.69 -7.94
C PHE A 155 -8.20 -18.31 -9.36
N PHE A 156 -9.09 -17.64 -10.06
CA PHE A 156 -8.83 -17.05 -11.37
C PHE A 156 -8.90 -15.55 -11.19
N VAL A 157 -7.86 -14.83 -11.63
CA VAL A 157 -7.72 -13.39 -11.46
C VAL A 157 -7.63 -12.79 -12.85
N ARG A 158 -8.48 -11.79 -13.10
CA ARG A 158 -8.53 -11.04 -14.35
C ARG A 158 -8.46 -9.56 -14.03
N GLU A 159 -7.63 -8.82 -14.77
CA GLU A 159 -7.50 -7.38 -14.66
C GLU A 159 -7.64 -6.72 -16.03
N GLY A 160 -8.23 -5.53 -16.07
CA GLY A 160 -8.40 -4.75 -17.29
C GLY A 160 -8.55 -3.25 -17.02
N ASP A 161 -8.48 -2.47 -18.09
CA ASP A 161 -8.46 -1.00 -18.07
C ASP A 161 -9.83 -0.34 -18.24
N GLY A 162 -10.94 -1.07 -17.99
CA GLY A 162 -12.31 -0.57 -18.10
C GLY A 162 -12.80 -0.40 -19.54
N ASP A 163 -11.90 -0.09 -20.46
CA ASP A 163 -12.10 0.03 -21.91
C ASP A 163 -12.10 -1.33 -22.63
N GLY A 164 -11.84 -2.41 -21.88
CA GLY A 164 -11.96 -3.79 -22.36
C GLY A 164 -10.65 -4.40 -22.83
N GLN A 165 -9.51 -3.72 -22.64
CA GLN A 165 -8.22 -4.39 -22.78
C GLN A 165 -7.91 -5.17 -21.52
N GLU A 166 -7.56 -6.43 -21.72
CA GLU A 166 -7.13 -7.32 -20.66
C GLU A 166 -5.64 -7.10 -20.41
N ALA A 167 -5.31 -6.68 -19.19
CA ALA A 167 -3.92 -6.51 -18.75
C ALA A 167 -3.38 -7.81 -18.14
N LEU A 168 -4.24 -8.60 -17.50
CA LEU A 168 -3.88 -9.83 -16.81
C LEU A 168 -5.02 -10.85 -16.85
N ASN A 169 -4.66 -12.12 -17.05
CA ASN A 169 -5.58 -13.24 -16.87
C ASN A 169 -4.80 -14.48 -16.42
N ILE A 170 -4.88 -14.79 -15.13
CA ILE A 170 -4.10 -15.85 -14.49
C ILE A 170 -4.97 -16.76 -13.63
N GLN A 171 -4.50 -17.98 -13.43
CA GLN A 171 -5.03 -18.90 -12.43
C GLN A 171 -3.95 -19.20 -11.39
N VAL A 172 -4.35 -19.18 -10.12
CA VAL A 172 -3.48 -19.38 -8.96
C VAL A 172 -4.02 -20.52 -8.11
N GLU A 173 -3.14 -21.39 -7.64
CA GLU A 173 -3.53 -22.45 -6.72
C GLU A 173 -4.08 -21.87 -5.42
N ARG A 174 -5.26 -22.36 -5.02
CA ARG A 174 -6.02 -21.78 -3.90
C ARG A 174 -5.30 -21.99 -2.58
N GLU A 175 -4.83 -23.20 -2.33
CA GLU A 175 -4.32 -23.61 -1.02
C GLU A 175 -2.98 -22.93 -0.65
N PRO A 176 -1.97 -22.86 -1.55
CA PRO A 176 -0.79 -22.03 -1.31
C PRO A 176 -1.11 -20.56 -1.05
N LEU A 177 -2.00 -19.97 -1.86
CA LEU A 177 -2.36 -18.56 -1.72
C LEU A 177 -3.03 -18.28 -0.37
N LEU A 178 -4.00 -19.11 0.03
CA LEU A 178 -4.69 -18.96 1.32
C LEU A 178 -3.73 -19.08 2.51
N ARG A 179 -2.74 -19.99 2.44
CA ARG A 179 -1.70 -20.10 3.48
C ARG A 179 -0.87 -18.82 3.64
N SER A 180 -0.76 -17.99 2.60
CA SER A 180 -0.03 -16.71 2.68
C SER A 180 -0.81 -15.61 3.42
N ILE A 181 -2.15 -15.71 3.53
CA ILE A 181 -2.99 -14.62 4.03
C ILE A 181 -2.81 -14.39 5.53
N ALA A 182 -2.86 -15.44 6.35
CA ALA A 182 -2.78 -15.28 7.80
C ALA A 182 -1.42 -14.70 8.27
N PRO A 183 -0.26 -15.19 7.80
CA PRO A 183 1.03 -14.56 8.09
C PRO A 183 1.10 -13.11 7.62
N LEU A 184 0.59 -12.82 6.42
CA LEU A 184 0.57 -11.47 5.86
C LEU A 184 -0.22 -10.50 6.75
N ARG A 185 -1.41 -10.90 7.22
CA ARG A 185 -2.23 -10.10 8.15
C ARG A 185 -1.49 -9.81 9.44
N GLN A 186 -0.86 -10.83 10.02
CA GLN A 186 -0.12 -10.70 11.27
C GLN A 186 1.05 -9.72 11.11
N GLN A 187 1.87 -9.90 10.06
CA GLN A 187 3.02 -9.05 9.79
C GLN A 187 2.60 -7.61 9.48
N THR A 188 1.55 -7.42 8.69
CA THR A 188 1.03 -6.08 8.34
C THR A 188 0.51 -5.35 9.56
N THR A 189 -0.26 -6.04 10.40
CA THR A 189 -0.76 -5.47 11.66
C THR A 189 0.38 -5.12 12.60
N ALA A 190 1.40 -5.98 12.72
CA ALA A 190 2.56 -5.71 13.56
C ALA A 190 3.38 -4.51 13.06
N ALA A 191 3.59 -4.40 11.75
CA ALA A 191 4.29 -3.26 11.15
C ALA A 191 3.52 -1.95 11.38
N ILE A 192 2.21 -1.93 11.16
CA ILE A 192 1.36 -0.76 11.43
C ILE A 192 1.36 -0.39 12.91
N ALA A 193 1.28 -1.36 13.81
CA ALA A 193 1.32 -1.12 15.25
C ALA A 193 2.66 -0.49 15.68
N MET A 194 3.79 -1.03 15.19
CA MET A 194 5.12 -0.48 15.42
C MET A 194 5.22 0.96 14.91
N LEU A 195 4.79 1.21 13.66
CA LEU A 195 4.82 2.56 13.11
C LEU A 195 3.92 3.52 13.90
N THR A 196 2.74 3.06 14.31
CA THR A 196 1.82 3.83 15.14
C THR A 196 2.46 4.22 16.47
N GLU A 197 3.19 3.32 17.12
CA GLU A 197 3.95 3.61 18.35
C GLU A 197 5.03 4.67 18.09
N HIS A 198 5.75 4.57 16.97
CA HIS A 198 6.81 5.51 16.63
C HIS A 198 6.31 6.90 16.19
N LEU A 199 5.11 6.98 15.61
CA LEU A 199 4.55 8.22 15.06
C LEU A 199 3.48 8.86 15.96
N GLY A 200 2.93 8.10 16.90
CA GLY A 200 1.83 8.51 17.79
C GLY A 200 0.46 8.54 17.12
N ALA A 201 0.32 8.03 15.88
CA ALA A 201 -0.94 8.00 15.14
C ALA A 201 -0.99 6.85 14.12
N ASP A 202 -2.17 6.24 13.96
CA ASP A 202 -2.41 5.12 13.03
C ASP A 202 -3.06 5.59 11.71
N VAL A 203 -2.23 6.03 10.78
CA VAL A 203 -2.69 6.56 9.50
C VAL A 203 -3.02 5.50 8.44
N TRP A 204 -2.81 4.22 8.76
CA TRP A 204 -3.04 3.11 7.84
C TRP A 204 -4.34 2.36 8.11
N SER A 205 -4.84 2.39 9.36
CA SER A 205 -6.04 1.64 9.75
C SER A 205 -7.16 2.49 10.34
N ALA A 206 -6.86 3.66 10.94
CA ALA A 206 -7.85 4.41 11.73
C ALA A 206 -8.14 5.83 11.25
N TYR A 207 -7.16 6.53 10.68
CA TYR A 207 -7.23 8.00 10.49
C TYR A 207 -7.43 8.47 9.03
N LEU A 208 -7.89 7.60 8.13
CA LEU A 208 -7.90 7.80 6.67
C LEU A 208 -8.56 9.08 6.17
N TYR A 209 -9.62 9.54 6.86
CA TYR A 209 -10.40 10.72 6.48
C TYR A 209 -10.36 11.82 7.54
N GLN A 210 -9.49 11.71 8.55
CA GLN A 210 -9.39 12.72 9.58
C GLN A 210 -8.47 13.85 9.10
N PRO A 211 -8.97 15.09 8.96
CA PRO A 211 -8.15 16.20 8.46
C PRO A 211 -7.04 16.60 9.44
N ASN A 212 -7.22 16.30 10.73
CA ASN A 212 -6.37 16.77 11.82
C ASN A 212 -5.79 15.60 12.62
N VAL A 213 -4.90 14.83 12.00
CA VAL A 213 -4.11 13.81 12.70
C VAL A 213 -3.03 14.50 13.54
N ARG A 214 -2.95 14.17 14.83
CA ARG A 214 -1.91 14.66 15.73
C ARG A 214 -0.80 13.63 15.82
N PHE A 215 0.33 13.93 15.18
CA PHE A 215 1.54 13.14 15.31
C PHE A 215 2.37 13.60 16.50
N GLY A 216 3.13 12.66 17.06
CA GLY A 216 4.03 12.90 18.18
C GLY A 216 3.91 11.83 19.25
N THR A 217 5.04 11.51 19.85
CA THR A 217 5.14 10.64 21.02
C THR A 217 5.64 11.46 22.21
N LYS A 218 5.84 10.81 23.35
CA LYS A 218 6.47 11.45 24.51
C LYS A 218 7.88 11.98 24.19
N ASP A 219 8.62 11.26 23.34
CA ASP A 219 10.04 11.51 23.08
C ASP A 219 10.31 12.21 21.74
N TRP A 220 9.27 12.39 20.92
CA TRP A 220 9.38 13.03 19.61
C TRP A 220 8.14 13.89 19.32
N SER A 221 8.36 15.09 18.79
CA SER A 221 7.29 15.95 18.29
C SER A 221 7.71 16.59 16.97
N PRO A 222 6.84 16.60 15.94
CA PRO A 222 7.17 17.19 14.64
C PRO A 222 7.32 18.72 14.69
N HIS A 223 6.88 19.36 15.77
CA HIS A 223 7.02 20.80 15.99
C HIS A 223 8.18 21.17 16.92
N ALA A 224 8.93 20.18 17.42
CA ALA A 224 10.06 20.44 18.29
C ALA A 224 11.13 21.23 17.52
N LYS A 225 11.58 22.36 18.08
CA LYS A 225 12.77 23.03 17.56
C LYS A 225 13.96 22.07 17.71
N PRO A 226 14.84 21.94 16.71
CA PRO A 226 16.03 21.11 16.84
C PRO A 226 16.78 21.53 18.11
N LYS A 227 17.01 20.58 19.02
CA LYS A 227 17.82 20.82 20.22
C LYS A 227 19.17 21.31 19.72
N LYS A 228 19.59 22.53 20.14
CA LYS A 228 20.96 22.98 19.91
C LYS A 228 21.88 21.95 20.54
N ILE A 229 22.60 21.21 19.70
CA ILE A 229 23.73 20.42 20.17
C ILE A 229 24.78 21.46 20.55
N ASP A 230 24.93 21.71 21.85
CA ASP A 230 26.07 22.45 22.35
C ASP A 230 27.31 21.66 21.94
N ARG A 231 28.01 22.14 20.91
CA ARG A 231 29.32 21.64 20.56
C ARG A 231 30.19 21.86 21.78
N LEU A 232 30.52 20.76 22.47
CA LEU A 232 31.57 20.72 23.48
C LEU A 232 32.80 21.39 22.85
N LYS A 233 33.26 22.46 23.50
CA LYS A 233 34.48 23.20 23.16
C LYS A 233 35.70 22.36 23.48
#